data_AF-A0A520YCY1-F1
#
_entry.id   AF-A0A520YCY1-F1
#
_cell.length_a   1.000
_cell.length_b   1.000
_cell.length_c   1.000
_cell.angle_alpha   90.00
_cell.angle_beta   90.00
_cell.angle_gamma   90.00
#
_symmetry.space_group_name_H-M   'P 1'
#
loop_
_entity.id
_entity.type
_entity.pdbx_description
1 polymer ?
#
loop_
_entity_poly.entity_id
_entity_poly.type
_entity_poly.pdbx_seq_one_letter_code
_entity_poly.pdbx_strand_id
1 'polypeptide(L)'
;MQLPPCGLYRTTGPIGSVEQGRLVYFHNHGNPGPGLYRPKEWRFNRAQFEANGQMLDDPDLTRFLEPLPPEGFYRVAESFHCCEKQCRLFEQDALLQLGYNVDAEPILFVPELVDSMFAIPAKGWKTTTASFSKMQVLRVPVTKRDTLPPQ
;
A
#
# COMPACT_ATOMS: atom_id res chain seq x y z
N MET A 1 -12.77 9.46 21.94
CA MET A 1 -12.66 8.41 20.90
C MET A 1 -11.18 8.29 20.53
N GLN A 2 -10.64 7.10 20.31
CA GLN A 2 -9.23 6.93 19.93
C GLN A 2 -9.12 6.95 18.40
N LEU A 3 -8.28 7.83 17.85
CA LEU A 3 -8.04 7.90 16.40
C LEU A 3 -7.33 6.61 15.92
N PRO A 4 -7.58 6.18 14.67
CA PRO A 4 -6.88 5.05 14.11
C PRO A 4 -5.36 5.35 13.94
N PRO A 5 -4.51 4.32 13.76
CA PRO A 5 -3.07 4.53 13.59
C PRO A 5 -2.74 5.26 12.28
N CYS A 6 -1.55 5.87 12.20
CA CYS A 6 -1.07 6.38 10.92
C CYS A 6 -0.89 5.25 9.91
N GLY A 7 -1.23 5.48 8.65
CA GLY A 7 -1.07 4.46 7.61
C GLY A 7 -1.95 4.66 6.39
N LEU A 8 -2.05 3.61 5.59
CA LEU A 8 -2.86 3.57 4.37
C LEU A 8 -4.29 3.14 4.70
N TYR A 9 -5.23 3.83 4.07
CA TYR A 9 -6.65 3.55 4.22
C TYR A 9 -7.37 3.65 2.88
N ARG A 10 -8.49 2.93 2.79
CA ARG A 10 -9.51 3.12 1.78
C ARG A 10 -10.69 3.87 2.40
N THR A 11 -11.19 4.89 1.71
CA THR A 11 -12.40 5.57 2.16
C THR A 11 -13.64 4.69 1.91
N THR A 12 -14.49 4.51 2.92
CA THR A 12 -15.77 3.77 2.82
C THR A 12 -16.98 4.70 2.71
N GLY A 13 -16.76 6.01 2.87
CA GLY A 13 -17.71 7.10 2.63
C GLY A 13 -16.96 8.40 2.31
N PRO A 14 -17.66 9.49 1.96
CA PRO A 14 -17.02 10.76 1.65
C PRO A 14 -16.41 11.42 2.91
N ILE A 15 -15.22 12.02 2.75
CA ILE A 15 -14.53 12.79 3.80
C ILE A 15 -14.07 14.13 3.22
N GLY A 16 -14.85 15.19 3.44
CA GLY A 16 -14.64 16.50 2.83
C GLY A 16 -14.60 16.41 1.30
N SER A 17 -13.46 16.72 0.69
CA SER A 17 -13.29 16.63 -0.78
C SER A 17 -12.92 15.23 -1.30
N VAL A 18 -12.66 14.28 -0.41
CA VAL A 18 -12.27 12.91 -0.78
C VAL A 18 -13.52 12.04 -0.92
N GLU A 19 -13.75 11.55 -2.13
CA GLU A 19 -14.85 10.62 -2.42
C GLU A 19 -14.66 9.25 -1.74
N GLN A 20 -15.71 8.45 -1.73
CA GLN A 20 -15.65 7.04 -1.34
C GLN A 20 -14.74 6.24 -2.29
N GLY A 21 -14.10 5.20 -1.76
CA GLY A 21 -13.33 4.23 -2.51
C GLY A 21 -11.94 4.72 -2.92
N ARG A 22 -11.43 5.78 -2.30
CA ARG A 22 -10.12 6.37 -2.63
C ARG A 22 -9.04 5.88 -1.69
N LEU A 23 -7.83 5.70 -2.24
CA LEU A 23 -6.61 5.50 -1.46
C LEU A 23 -6.22 6.82 -0.79
N VAL A 24 -5.92 6.76 0.50
CA VAL A 24 -5.41 7.90 1.28
C VAL A 24 -4.36 7.42 2.27
N TYR A 25 -3.44 8.32 2.63
CA TYR A 25 -2.62 8.17 3.83
C TYR A 25 -3.23 9.02 4.94
N PHE A 26 -3.46 8.43 6.11
CA PHE A 26 -3.92 9.13 7.30
C PHE A 26 -2.77 9.35 8.28
N HIS A 27 -2.61 10.58 8.75
CA HIS A 27 -1.78 10.92 9.89
C HIS A 27 -2.68 11.32 11.06
N ASN A 28 -2.56 10.61 12.18
CA ASN A 28 -3.40 10.83 13.36
C ASN A 28 -2.89 11.93 14.31
N HIS A 29 -1.81 12.60 13.93
CA HIS A 29 -1.18 13.69 14.66
C HIS A 29 -0.69 14.75 13.68
N GLY A 30 -0.47 15.96 14.18
CA GLY A 30 -0.01 17.09 13.39
C GLY A 30 -0.30 18.41 14.09
N ASN A 31 0.10 19.51 13.45
CA ASN A 31 -0.29 20.86 13.83
C ASN A 31 -0.93 21.50 12.59
N PRO A 32 -2.23 21.86 12.62
CA PRO A 32 -3.15 21.92 13.77
C PRO A 32 -3.82 20.62 14.23
N GLY A 33 -3.70 19.49 13.51
CA GLY A 33 -4.39 18.26 13.90
C GLY A 33 -4.15 17.07 12.96
N PRO A 34 -4.97 16.00 13.04
CA PRO A 34 -4.91 14.87 12.13
C PRO A 34 -5.28 15.27 10.69
N GLY A 35 -4.76 14.55 9.70
CA GLY A 35 -4.95 14.88 8.30
C GLY A 35 -4.95 13.69 7.35
N LEU A 36 -5.60 13.88 6.21
CA LEU A 36 -5.65 12.96 5.08
C LEU A 36 -4.83 13.48 3.91
N TYR A 37 -4.03 12.61 3.34
CA TYR A 37 -3.11 12.91 2.26
C TYR A 37 -3.48 12.04 1.07
N ARG A 38 -3.66 12.66 -0.09
CA ARG A 38 -4.02 11.93 -1.32
C ARG A 38 -2.76 11.50 -2.07
N PRO A 39 -2.82 10.40 -2.84
CA PRO A 39 -1.75 10.05 -3.76
C PRO A 39 -1.53 11.16 -4.78
N LYS A 40 -0.27 11.58 -4.92
CA LYS A 40 0.20 12.53 -5.93
C LYS A 40 0.71 11.82 -7.18
N GLU A 41 1.51 10.78 -6.99
CA GLU A 41 2.11 9.98 -8.06
C GLU A 41 2.50 8.60 -7.54
N TRP A 42 2.89 7.69 -8.44
CA TRP A 42 3.44 6.39 -8.07
C TRP A 42 4.91 6.32 -8.48
N ARG A 43 5.77 5.92 -7.54
CA ARG A 43 7.19 5.64 -7.80
C ARG A 43 7.48 4.22 -7.38
N PHE A 44 8.03 3.43 -8.31
CA PHE A 44 8.31 2.00 -8.09
C PHE A 44 7.08 1.26 -7.55
N ASN A 45 5.92 1.53 -8.16
CA ASN A 45 4.60 0.97 -7.83
C ASN A 45 4.09 1.28 -6.42
N ARG A 46 4.65 2.31 -5.76
CA ARG A 46 4.21 2.77 -4.44
C ARG A 46 3.73 4.20 -4.51
N ALA A 47 2.60 4.47 -3.84
CA ALA A 47 2.03 5.80 -3.77
C ALA A 47 3.00 6.77 -3.07
N GLN A 48 3.21 7.90 -3.72
CA GLN A 48 3.80 9.10 -3.13
C GLN A 48 2.66 10.06 -2.82
N PHE A 49 2.59 10.54 -1.59
CA PHE A 49 1.47 11.36 -1.14
C PHE A 49 1.76 12.84 -1.29
N GLU A 50 0.71 13.65 -1.39
CA GLU A 50 0.80 15.11 -1.33
C GLU A 50 1.56 15.55 -0.07
N ALA A 51 2.32 16.65 -0.14
CA ALA A 51 3.04 17.17 1.04
C ALA A 51 2.07 17.84 2.04
N ASN A 52 0.98 18.40 1.54
CA ASN A 52 -0.05 19.07 2.32
C ASN A 52 -1.31 18.20 2.30
N GLY A 53 -1.73 17.75 3.48
CA GLY A 53 -2.98 17.00 3.64
C GLY A 53 -4.17 17.91 3.92
N GLN A 54 -5.37 17.37 3.73
CA GLN A 54 -6.61 17.96 4.21
C GLN A 54 -6.73 17.67 5.72
N MET A 55 -6.84 18.70 6.56
CA MET A 55 -7.14 18.52 7.98
C MET A 55 -8.50 17.85 8.17
N LEU A 56 -8.61 16.95 9.15
CA LEU A 56 -9.92 16.49 9.62
C LEU A 56 -10.47 17.45 10.68
N ASP A 57 -11.49 18.21 10.30
CA ASP A 57 -12.19 19.11 11.22
C ASP A 57 -13.11 18.35 12.20
N ASP A 58 -13.60 17.18 11.77
CA ASP A 58 -14.43 16.26 12.57
C ASP A 58 -13.73 14.90 12.70
N PRO A 59 -13.19 14.56 13.89
CA PRO A 59 -12.61 13.25 14.17
C PRO A 59 -13.54 12.06 13.89
N ASP A 60 -14.87 12.22 14.00
CA ASP A 60 -15.79 11.11 13.79
C ASP A 60 -15.80 10.63 12.34
N LEU A 61 -15.29 11.43 11.39
CA LEU A 61 -15.12 11.03 9.99
C LEU A 61 -14.11 9.89 9.81
N THR A 62 -13.26 9.60 10.80
CA THR A 62 -12.37 8.42 10.73
C THR A 62 -13.11 7.10 10.69
N ARG A 63 -14.41 7.06 11.04
CA ARG A 63 -15.27 5.89 10.85
C ARG A 63 -15.36 5.43 9.38
N PHE A 64 -15.07 6.33 8.44
CA PHE A 64 -15.05 6.05 7.01
C PHE A 64 -13.68 5.60 6.50
N LEU A 65 -12.74 5.27 7.40
CA LEU A 65 -11.41 4.78 7.02
C LEU A 65 -11.31 3.29 7.28
N GLU A 66 -11.21 2.51 6.20
CA GLU A 66 -10.91 1.08 6.25
C GLU A 66 -9.39 0.88 6.11
N PRO A 67 -8.71 0.25 7.10
CA PRO A 67 -7.26 0.11 7.09
C PRO A 67 -6.80 -0.81 5.96
N LEU A 68 -5.71 -0.42 5.31
CA LEU A 68 -5.01 -1.22 4.31
C LEU A 68 -3.64 -1.66 4.85
N PRO A 69 -3.17 -2.87 4.51
CA PRO A 69 -1.77 -3.21 4.71
C PRO A 69 -0.82 -2.18 4.07
N PRO A 70 0.37 -1.97 4.65
CA PRO A 70 1.35 -1.08 4.05
C PRO A 70 1.81 -1.59 2.68
N GLU A 71 2.04 -0.67 1.74
CA GLU A 71 2.77 -1.02 0.51
C GLU A 71 4.20 -1.48 0.84
N GLY A 72 4.74 -2.36 0.01
CA GLY A 72 6.11 -2.84 0.17
C GLY A 72 6.29 -4.28 -0.26
N PHE A 73 7.38 -4.89 0.18
CA PHE A 73 7.70 -6.28 -0.15
C PHE A 73 7.06 -7.26 0.83
N TYR A 74 6.56 -8.35 0.26
CA TYR A 74 5.89 -9.43 0.96
C TYR A 74 6.46 -10.78 0.49
N ARG A 75 6.42 -11.75 1.38
CA ARG A 75 6.58 -13.17 1.04
C ARG A 75 5.20 -13.82 1.00
N VAL A 76 4.97 -14.69 0.03
CA VAL A 76 3.80 -15.58 0.03
C VAL A 76 3.97 -16.63 1.13
N ALA A 77 3.10 -16.62 2.14
CA ALA A 77 3.13 -17.58 3.23
C ALA A 77 2.41 -18.89 2.87
N GLU A 78 1.41 -18.82 2.01
CA GLU A 78 0.65 -19.96 1.50
C GLU A 78 0.24 -19.66 0.06
N SER A 79 0.39 -20.63 -0.85
CA SER A 79 0.09 -20.43 -2.28
C SER A 79 -1.35 -19.99 -2.51
N PHE A 80 -1.57 -19.03 -3.42
CA PHE A 80 -2.90 -18.52 -3.75
C PHE A 80 -2.98 -17.99 -5.17
N HIS A 81 -4.19 -17.84 -5.69
CA HIS A 81 -4.42 -17.22 -6.99
C HIS A 81 -4.81 -15.74 -6.87
N CYS A 82 -4.46 -14.92 -7.86
CA CYS A 82 -4.78 -13.48 -7.86
C CYS A 82 -6.28 -13.16 -7.75
N CYS A 83 -7.16 -14.05 -8.22
CA CYS A 83 -8.60 -13.85 -8.22
C CYS A 83 -9.32 -15.20 -8.41
N GLU A 84 -10.67 -15.17 -8.34
CA GLU A 84 -11.53 -16.34 -8.56
C GLU A 84 -11.34 -17.01 -9.93
N LYS A 85 -10.95 -16.24 -10.95
CA LYS A 85 -10.65 -16.75 -12.30
C LYS A 85 -9.29 -17.44 -12.40
N GLN A 86 -8.51 -17.46 -11.32
CA GLN A 86 -7.23 -18.18 -11.22
C GLN A 86 -6.22 -17.83 -12.33
N CYS A 87 -6.18 -16.57 -12.79
CA CYS A 87 -5.34 -16.18 -13.92
C CYS A 87 -3.83 -16.25 -13.63
N ARG A 88 -3.43 -16.17 -12.36
CA ARG A 88 -2.04 -16.27 -11.91
C ARG A 88 -1.99 -16.98 -10.56
N LEU A 89 -1.13 -17.99 -10.46
CA LEU A 89 -0.72 -18.60 -9.20
C LEU A 89 0.48 -17.84 -8.62
N PHE A 90 0.42 -17.56 -7.33
CA PHE A 90 1.54 -17.11 -6.51
C PHE A 90 1.94 -18.27 -5.60
N GLU A 91 3.12 -18.82 -5.83
CA GLU A 91 3.64 -19.96 -5.08
C GLU A 91 4.14 -19.52 -3.69
N GLN A 92 4.07 -20.42 -2.72
CA GLN A 92 4.67 -20.24 -1.41
C GLN A 92 6.14 -19.81 -1.53
N ASP A 93 6.56 -18.93 -0.64
CA ASP A 93 7.89 -18.32 -0.57
C ASP A 93 8.24 -17.37 -1.73
N ALA A 94 7.35 -17.16 -2.70
CA ALA A 94 7.55 -16.16 -3.73
C ALA A 94 7.65 -14.74 -3.13
N LEU A 95 8.54 -13.93 -3.71
CA LEU A 95 8.67 -12.51 -3.43
C LEU A 95 7.60 -11.74 -4.20
N LEU A 96 6.87 -10.87 -3.50
CA LEU A 96 5.89 -9.97 -4.08
C LEU A 96 6.17 -8.54 -3.63
N GLN A 97 5.77 -7.57 -4.42
CA GLN A 97 5.54 -6.21 -3.97
C GLN A 97 4.04 -5.91 -4.01
N LEU A 98 3.50 -5.39 -2.91
CA LEU A 98 2.15 -4.88 -2.81
C LEU A 98 2.15 -3.37 -3.07
N GLY A 99 1.32 -2.95 -4.02
CA GLY A 99 0.97 -1.56 -4.30
C GLY A 99 -0.55 -1.38 -4.39
N TYR A 100 -1.02 -0.15 -4.46
CA TYR A 100 -2.44 0.18 -4.66
C TYR A 100 -2.62 1.17 -5.80
N ASN A 101 -3.77 1.16 -6.48
CA ASN A 101 -4.14 2.27 -7.37
C ASN A 101 -4.88 3.40 -6.62
N VAL A 102 -5.32 4.42 -7.35
CA VAL A 102 -6.08 5.55 -6.80
C VAL A 102 -7.38 5.13 -6.11
N ASP A 103 -7.97 4.00 -6.54
CA ASP A 103 -9.21 3.44 -6.01
C ASP A 103 -8.99 2.45 -4.86
N ALA A 104 -7.77 2.46 -4.30
CA ALA A 104 -7.33 1.55 -3.25
C ALA A 104 -7.46 0.05 -3.60
N GLU A 105 -7.51 -0.29 -4.89
CA GLU A 105 -7.47 -1.68 -5.34
C GLU A 105 -6.04 -2.20 -5.24
N PRO A 106 -5.81 -3.36 -4.58
CA PRO A 106 -4.48 -3.90 -4.41
C PRO A 106 -3.96 -4.53 -5.72
N ILE A 107 -2.68 -4.32 -5.97
CA ILE A 107 -1.94 -4.84 -7.12
C ILE A 107 -0.69 -5.54 -6.61
N LEU A 108 -0.48 -6.78 -7.07
CA LEU A 108 0.71 -7.58 -6.77
C LEU A 108 1.67 -7.57 -7.95
N PHE A 109 2.90 -7.13 -7.69
CA PHE A 109 4.00 -7.15 -8.65
C PHE A 109 4.95 -8.27 -8.25
N VAL A 110 5.37 -9.09 -9.21
CA VAL A 110 6.33 -10.17 -8.98
C VAL A 110 7.68 -9.64 -9.45
N PRO A 111 8.65 -9.36 -8.55
CA PRO A 111 9.98 -8.97 -8.97
C PRO A 111 10.66 -10.06 -9.79
N GLU A 112 11.44 -9.65 -10.78
CA GLU A 112 12.18 -10.52 -11.68
C GLU A 112 13.68 -10.32 -11.45
N LEU A 113 14.48 -11.37 -11.65
CA LEU A 113 15.94 -11.22 -11.68
C LEU A 113 16.37 -10.82 -13.09
N VAL A 114 16.91 -9.61 -13.23
CA VAL A 114 17.47 -9.06 -14.47
C VAL A 114 18.88 -8.57 -14.15
N ASP A 115 19.89 -9.08 -14.87
CA ASP A 115 21.30 -8.74 -14.66
C ASP A 115 21.75 -8.84 -13.18
N SER A 116 21.33 -9.93 -12.51
CA SER A 116 21.59 -10.19 -11.09
C SER A 116 20.95 -9.19 -10.10
N MET A 117 20.01 -8.37 -10.55
CA MET A 117 19.25 -7.44 -9.72
C MET A 117 17.76 -7.79 -9.74
N PHE A 118 17.06 -7.52 -8.63
CA PHE A 118 15.60 -7.53 -8.64
C PHE A 118 15.07 -6.30 -9.38
N ALA A 119 14.45 -6.52 -10.53
CA ALA A 119 13.67 -5.53 -11.25
C ALA A 119 12.18 -5.71 -10.89
N ILE A 120 11.49 -4.61 -10.63
CA ILE A 120 10.04 -4.64 -10.38
C ILE A 120 9.34 -4.27 -11.69
N PRO A 121 8.45 -5.12 -12.21
CA PRO A 121 7.73 -4.82 -13.44
C PRO A 121 6.77 -3.63 -13.25
N ALA A 122 6.53 -2.89 -14.33
CA ALA A 122 5.57 -1.77 -14.33
C ALA A 122 4.10 -2.24 -14.26
N LYS A 123 3.82 -3.49 -14.61
CA LYS A 123 2.49 -4.10 -14.58
C LYS A 123 2.46 -5.19 -13.52
N GLY A 124 1.33 -5.27 -12.84
CA GLY A 124 1.06 -6.30 -11.83
C GLY A 124 -0.31 -6.92 -12.01
N TRP A 125 -0.67 -7.76 -11.06
CA TRP A 125 -1.92 -8.50 -11.03
C TRP A 125 -2.84 -7.89 -9.99
N LYS A 126 -4.05 -7.47 -10.40
CA LYS A 126 -5.08 -7.06 -9.45
C LYS A 126 -5.40 -8.24 -8.53
N THR A 127 -5.60 -7.94 -7.25
CA THR A 127 -5.99 -8.93 -6.24
C THR A 127 -7.10 -8.40 -5.35
N THR A 128 -7.45 -9.12 -4.29
CA THR A 128 -8.41 -8.69 -3.27
C THR A 128 -7.79 -8.68 -1.89
N THR A 129 -8.47 -8.04 -0.93
CA THR A 129 -8.03 -7.99 0.46
C THR A 129 -8.01 -9.37 1.13
N ALA A 130 -8.78 -10.34 0.63
CA ALA A 130 -8.80 -11.72 1.13
C ALA A 130 -7.41 -12.39 1.01
N SER A 131 -6.65 -12.05 -0.04
CA SER A 131 -5.30 -12.58 -0.28
C SER A 131 -4.28 -12.11 0.76
N PHE A 132 -4.56 -11.04 1.51
CA PHE A 132 -3.61 -10.49 2.49
C PHE A 132 -3.29 -11.47 3.62
N SER A 133 -4.24 -12.35 3.98
CA SER A 133 -4.03 -13.42 4.96
C SER A 133 -2.99 -14.47 4.53
N LYS A 134 -2.70 -14.55 3.22
CA LYS A 134 -1.76 -15.50 2.61
C LYS A 134 -0.36 -14.90 2.40
N MET A 135 -0.15 -13.66 2.85
CA MET A 135 1.10 -12.94 2.68
C MET A 135 1.64 -12.45 4.01
N GLN A 136 2.96 -12.32 4.10
CA GLN A 136 3.65 -11.76 5.26
C GLN A 136 4.61 -10.68 4.80
N VAL A 137 4.66 -9.56 5.53
CA VAL A 137 5.61 -8.47 5.23
C VAL A 137 7.02 -9.05 5.25
N LEU A 138 7.76 -8.84 4.17
CA LEU A 138 9.16 -9.22 4.11
C LEU A 138 9.99 -8.17 4.84
N ARG A 139 10.51 -8.55 6.01
CA ARG A 139 11.35 -7.66 6.82
C ARG A 139 12.79 -7.68 6.29
N VAL A 140 13.18 -6.61 5.62
CA VAL A 140 14.55 -6.38 5.17
C VAL A 140 15.06 -5.03 5.67
N PRO A 141 16.35 -4.90 5.99
CA PRO A 141 16.95 -3.60 6.30
C PRO A 141 16.80 -2.64 5.12
N VAL A 142 16.33 -1.42 5.38
CA VAL A 142 16.27 -0.35 4.38
C VAL A 142 17.52 0.49 4.50
N THR A 143 18.32 0.53 3.44
CA THR A 143 19.56 1.32 3.37
C THR A 143 19.44 2.33 2.24
N LYS A 144 19.96 3.55 2.42
CA LYS A 144 20.04 4.53 1.32
C LYS A 144 21.16 4.11 0.38
N ARG A 145 20.98 4.33 -0.93
CA ARG A 145 21.98 3.95 -1.95
C ARG A 145 23.37 4.50 -1.62
N ASP A 146 23.43 5.73 -1.12
CA ASP A 146 24.67 6.43 -0.79
C ASP A 146 25.33 5.96 0.53
N THR A 147 24.67 5.05 1.26
CA THR A 147 25.15 4.51 2.54
C THR A 147 25.56 3.04 2.46
N LEU A 148 25.43 2.41 1.29
CA LEU A 148 25.94 1.05 1.09
C LEU A 148 27.47 1.10 0.90
N PRO A 149 28.23 0.17 1.52
CA PRO A 149 29.64 0.01 1.18
C PRO A 149 29.78 -0.28 -0.32
N PRO A 150 30.93 0.08 -0.94
CA PRO A 150 31.25 -0.39 -2.29
C PRO A 150 31.13 -1.92 -2.33
N GLN A 151 30.44 -2.44 -3.36
CA GLN A 151 30.35 -3.88 -3.62
C GLN A 151 31.58 -4.38 -4.34
#